data_AF-A0A9Q9AQV2-F1
#
_entry.id   AF-A0A9Q9AQV2-F1
#
_cell.length_a   1.000
_cell.length_b   1.000
_cell.length_c   1.000
_cell.angle_alpha   90.00
_cell.angle_beta   90.00
_cell.angle_gamma   90.00
#
_symmetry.space_group_name_H-M   'P 1'
#
loop_
_entity.id
_entity.type
_entity.pdbx_description
1 polymer ?
#
loop_
_entity_poly.entity_id
_entity_poly.type
_entity_poly.pdbx_seq_one_letter_code
_entity_poly.pdbx_strand_id
1 'polypeptide(L)'
;MLFPTLLLAGIAAAAPGALDKRQTAADICSSGTPYCCQLDVLGVADVTCVDPPGNRANVTDFQDTCAETGTSAGCCVLGDVLTLALICSTPQ
;
A
#
# COMPACT_ATOMS: atom_id res chain seq x y z
N MET A 1 -54.06 -34.78 13.45
CA MET A 1 -53.41 -33.97 14.51
C MET A 1 -52.22 -33.29 13.88
N LEU A 2 -52.30 -31.99 13.64
CA LEU A 2 -51.34 -31.18 12.87
C LEU A 2 -50.34 -30.56 13.88
N PHE A 3 -49.05 -30.87 13.78
CA PHE A 3 -47.99 -30.21 14.56
C PHE A 3 -47.40 -29.06 13.73
N PRO A 4 -47.58 -27.78 14.10
CA PRO A 4 -46.92 -26.69 13.37
C PRO A 4 -45.51 -26.53 13.92
N THR A 5 -44.51 -26.87 13.10
CA THR A 5 -43.10 -26.58 13.40
C THR A 5 -42.87 -25.07 13.27
N LEU A 6 -42.65 -24.41 14.41
CA LEU A 6 -42.27 -23.00 14.49
C LEU A 6 -40.84 -22.84 13.95
N LEU A 7 -40.68 -22.14 12.82
CA LEU A 7 -39.37 -21.81 12.27
C LEU A 7 -38.91 -20.47 12.85
N LEU A 8 -37.89 -20.47 13.71
CA LEU A 8 -37.27 -19.26 14.26
C LEU A 8 -36.25 -18.71 13.25
N ALA A 9 -36.56 -17.58 12.61
CA ALA A 9 -35.61 -16.88 11.74
C ALA A 9 -34.63 -16.05 12.60
N GLY A 10 -33.43 -16.58 12.81
CA GLY A 10 -32.33 -15.85 13.46
C GLY A 10 -31.72 -14.83 12.49
N ILE A 11 -31.80 -13.54 12.83
CA ILE A 11 -31.15 -12.47 12.06
C ILE A 11 -29.75 -12.29 12.61
N ALA A 12 -28.74 -12.75 11.87
CA ALA A 12 -27.34 -12.49 12.21
C ALA A 12 -27.03 -11.02 11.89
N ALA A 13 -26.90 -10.19 12.93
CA ALA A 13 -26.39 -8.82 12.79
C ALA A 13 -24.88 -8.88 12.54
N ALA A 14 -24.47 -8.79 11.28
CA ALA A 14 -23.09 -8.51 10.93
C ALA A 14 -22.80 -7.04 11.27
N ALA A 15 -22.16 -6.77 12.40
CA ALA A 15 -21.63 -5.45 12.69
C ALA A 15 -20.54 -5.14 11.64
N PRO A 16 -20.56 -3.98 10.96
CA PRO A 16 -19.41 -3.56 10.19
C PRO A 16 -18.27 -3.36 11.19
N GLY A 17 -17.26 -4.23 11.13
CA GLY A 17 -16.01 -3.98 11.83
C GLY A 17 -15.54 -2.60 11.43
N ALA A 18 -15.29 -1.73 12.42
CA ALA A 18 -14.64 -0.46 12.16
C ALA A 18 -13.35 -0.78 11.42
N LEU A 19 -13.31 -0.44 10.14
CA LEU A 19 -12.16 -0.58 9.29
C LEU A 19 -11.19 0.48 9.82
N ASP A 20 -10.35 0.07 10.77
CA ASP A 20 -9.19 0.84 11.20
C ASP A 20 -8.50 1.24 9.89
N LYS A 21 -8.48 2.54 9.59
CA LYS A 21 -8.08 3.05 8.29
C LYS A 21 -6.61 2.68 8.14
N ARG A 22 -6.33 1.48 7.63
CA ARG A 22 -5.04 1.13 7.03
C ARG A 22 -4.92 2.13 5.91
N GLN A 23 -4.21 3.22 6.19
CA GLN A 23 -4.01 4.32 5.29
C GLN A 23 -3.55 3.70 3.98
N THR A 24 -4.36 3.91 2.95
CA THR A 24 -4.18 3.17 1.71
C THR A 24 -2.96 3.74 1.01
N ALA A 25 -2.32 2.97 0.14
CA ALA A 25 -1.22 3.49 -0.69
C ALA A 25 -1.59 4.82 -1.40
N ALA A 26 -2.88 5.06 -1.64
CA ALA A 26 -3.42 6.31 -2.19
C ALA A 26 -3.26 7.55 -1.28
N ASP A 27 -3.12 7.37 0.03
CA ASP A 27 -2.89 8.47 0.99
C ASP A 27 -1.43 8.99 0.91
N ILE A 28 -0.50 8.25 0.29
CA ILE A 28 0.94 8.56 0.23
C ILE A 28 1.46 8.66 -1.21
N CYS A 29 0.75 8.03 -2.15
CA CYS A 29 1.04 8.04 -3.57
C CYS A 29 -0.19 8.50 -4.33
N SER A 30 -0.10 9.68 -4.96
CA SER A 30 -1.15 10.16 -5.88
C SER A 30 -1.28 9.25 -7.12
N SER A 31 -0.20 8.57 -7.50
CA SER A 31 -0.18 7.52 -8.52
C SER A 31 0.94 6.53 -8.23
N GLY A 32 0.81 5.30 -8.76
CA GLY A 32 1.80 4.25 -8.57
C GLY A 32 1.70 3.50 -7.24
N THR A 33 2.66 2.63 -7.01
CA THR A 33 2.78 1.79 -5.82
C THR A 33 3.97 2.23 -5.00
N PRO A 34 3.83 2.41 -3.67
CA PRO A 34 4.93 2.83 -2.81
C PRO A 34 5.97 1.71 -2.65
N TYR A 35 7.23 2.04 -2.96
CA TYR A 35 8.40 1.20 -2.76
C TYR A 35 9.56 1.95 -2.09
N CYS A 36 10.46 1.21 -1.46
CA CYS A 36 11.77 1.72 -1.07
C CYS A 36 12.77 1.37 -2.18
N CYS A 37 13.41 2.36 -2.77
CA CYS A 37 14.23 2.17 -3.96
C CYS A 37 15.65 2.73 -3.83
N GLN A 38 16.60 2.05 -4.46
CA GLN A 38 17.95 2.55 -4.68
C GLN A 38 17.93 3.46 -5.91
N LEU A 39 17.85 4.76 -5.62
CA LEU A 39 18.06 5.80 -6.61
C LEU A 39 19.49 5.72 -7.12
N ASP A 40 19.65 5.71 -8.44
CA ASP A 40 20.95 6.00 -9.03
C ASP A 40 21.41 7.42 -8.68
N VAL A 41 22.71 7.70 -8.76
CA VAL A 41 23.32 9.01 -8.44
C VAL A 41 22.73 10.18 -9.23
N LEU A 42 22.04 9.90 -10.33
CA LEU A 42 21.32 10.90 -11.13
C LEU A 42 19.90 11.18 -10.64
N GLY A 43 19.33 10.36 -9.75
CA GLY A 43 18.02 10.57 -9.13
C GLY A 43 16.81 10.43 -10.08
N VAL A 44 17.00 9.87 -11.27
CA VAL A 44 15.95 9.77 -12.32
C VAL A 44 15.44 8.35 -12.52
N ALA A 45 16.17 7.32 -12.10
CA ALA A 45 15.79 5.93 -12.27
C ALA A 45 16.22 5.07 -11.09
N ASP A 46 15.29 4.24 -10.61
CA ASP A 46 15.52 3.28 -9.54
C ASP A 46 15.96 1.95 -10.13
N VAL A 47 17.16 1.52 -9.73
CA VAL A 47 17.78 0.30 -10.26
C VAL A 47 17.26 -0.93 -9.51
N THR A 48 16.80 -0.76 -8.27
CA THR A 48 16.26 -1.82 -7.44
C THR A 48 15.28 -1.23 -6.42
N CYS A 49 14.04 -1.72 -6.44
CA CYS A 49 13.00 -1.37 -5.49
C CYS A 49 12.57 -2.61 -4.70
N VAL A 50 12.30 -2.43 -3.42
CA VAL A 50 11.80 -3.46 -2.53
C VAL A 50 10.55 -2.98 -1.81
N ASP A 51 9.74 -3.94 -1.36
CA ASP A 51 8.61 -3.63 -0.50
C ASP A 51 9.11 -2.92 0.77
N PRO A 52 8.52 -1.77 1.09
CA PRO A 52 8.91 -1.00 2.26
C PRO A 52 8.59 -1.78 3.54
N PRO A 53 9.55 -1.90 4.47
CA PRO A 53 9.35 -2.64 5.69
C PRO A 53 8.34 -1.94 6.61
N GLY A 54 7.63 -2.71 7.45
CA GLY A 54 6.78 -2.14 8.49
C GLY A 54 5.53 -1.41 8.00
N ASN A 55 4.98 -0.54 8.85
CA ASN A 55 3.74 0.18 8.59
C ASN A 55 4.07 1.63 8.18
N ARG A 56 3.37 2.15 7.18
CA ARG A 56 3.59 3.50 6.65
C ARG A 56 2.36 4.33 6.92
N ALA A 57 2.33 4.99 8.08
CA ALA A 57 1.16 5.76 8.50
C ALA A 57 1.10 7.15 7.85
N ASN A 58 2.21 7.67 7.31
CA ASN A 58 2.23 8.92 6.56
C ASN A 58 3.50 9.01 5.69
N VAL A 59 3.64 10.11 4.94
CA VAL A 59 4.79 10.38 4.07
C VAL A 59 6.10 10.41 4.85
N THR A 60 6.13 11.05 6.02
CA THR A 60 7.33 11.13 6.86
C THR A 60 7.76 9.75 7.31
N ASP A 61 6.84 8.97 7.88
CA ASP A 61 7.13 7.60 8.33
C ASP A 61 7.62 6.73 7.17
N PHE A 62 7.05 6.90 5.97
CA PHE A 62 7.50 6.19 4.78
C PHE A 62 8.94 6.58 4.38
N GLN A 63 9.24 7.87 4.33
CA GLN A 63 10.58 8.37 4.01
C GLN A 63 11.61 7.88 5.01
N ASP A 64 11.32 8.00 6.30
CA ASP A 64 12.21 7.58 7.39
C ASP A 64 12.47 6.08 7.33
N THR A 65 11.42 5.27 7.14
CA THR A 65 11.52 3.81 7.02
C THR A 65 12.42 3.37 5.86
N CYS A 66 12.32 4.02 4.69
CA CYS A 66 13.23 3.71 3.59
C CYS A 66 14.67 4.16 3.88
N ALA A 67 14.83 5.34 4.49
CA ALA A 67 16.14 5.89 4.84
C ALA A 67 16.90 5.01 5.85
N GLU A 68 16.21 4.35 6.78
CA GLU A 68 16.80 3.38 7.73
C GLU A 68 17.55 2.24 7.01
N THR A 69 17.09 1.86 5.83
CA THR A 69 17.70 0.81 5.00
C THR A 69 18.68 1.35 3.95
N GLY A 70 18.94 2.65 3.94
CA GLY A 70 19.80 3.32 2.96
C GLY A 70 19.15 3.45 1.57
N THR A 71 17.82 3.42 1.50
CA THR A 71 17.05 3.57 0.26
C THR A 71 16.18 4.83 0.34
N SER A 72 15.56 5.21 -0.78
CA SER A 72 14.67 6.37 -0.87
C SER A 72 13.22 5.92 -1.09
N ALA A 73 12.27 6.61 -0.48
CA ALA A 73 10.86 6.36 -0.67
C ALA A 73 10.40 6.87 -2.05
N GLY A 74 9.77 5.99 -2.84
CA GLY A 74 9.28 6.32 -4.17
C GLY A 74 7.89 5.72 -4.43
N CYS A 75 7.08 6.44 -5.19
CA CYS A 75 5.81 5.96 -5.73
C CYS A 75 6.02 5.54 -7.18
N CYS A 76 6.04 4.24 -7.43
CA CYS A 76 6.55 3.68 -8.68
C CYS A 76 5.47 3.02 -9.53
N VAL A 77 5.61 3.15 -10.84
CA VAL A 77 4.87 2.37 -11.83
C VAL A 77 5.85 1.49 -12.60
N LEU A 78 5.37 0.34 -13.08
CA LEU A 78 6.12 -0.43 -14.05
C LEU A 78 6.27 0.44 -15.30
N GLY A 79 7.52 0.67 -15.72
CA GLY A 79 7.80 1.27 -17.02
C GLY A 79 7.29 0.38 -18.16
N ASP A 80 7.19 0.95 -19.35
CA ASP A 80 6.75 0.20 -20.53
C ASP A 80 7.70 -0.97 -20.86
N VAL A 81 7.15 -1.97 -21.57
CA VAL A 81 7.74 -3.29 -21.89
C VAL A 81 9.15 -3.30 -22.51
N LEU A 82 9.69 -2.14 -22.91
CA LEU A 82 11.05 -2.01 -23.42
C LEU A 82 12.11 -1.79 -22.31
N THR A 83 11.71 -1.48 -21.08
CA THR A 83 12.63 -1.24 -19.97
C THR A 83 12.11 -1.86 -18.68
N LEU A 84 12.89 -2.76 -18.08
CA LEU A 84 12.68 -3.30 -16.72
C LEU A 84 12.86 -2.25 -15.61
N ALA A 85 12.72 -0.96 -15.93
CA ALA A 85 12.92 0.15 -15.03
C ALA A 85 11.59 0.57 -14.42
N LEU A 86 11.55 0.67 -13.09
CA LEU A 86 10.47 1.34 -12.39
C LEU A 86 10.65 2.84 -12.57
N ILE A 87 9.56 3.53 -12.90
CA ILE A 87 9.52 5.00 -12.93
C ILE A 87 8.88 5.43 -11.62
N CYS A 88 9.62 6.17 -10.80
CA CYS A 88 9.19 6.57 -9.47
C CYS A 88 9.07 8.09 -9.35
N SER A 89 8.03 8.54 -8.66
CA SER A 89 7.85 9.93 -8.24
C SER A 89 7.95 10.05 -6.73
N THR A 90 8.19 11.26 -6.23
CA THR A 90 8.17 11.54 -4.79
C THR A 90 6.78 11.31 -4.19
N PRO A 91 6.71 10.74 -2.96
CA PRO A 91 5.46 10.62 -2.22
C PRO A 91 4.85 11.98 -1.87
N GLN A 92 3.52 12.01 -1.66
CA GLN A 92 2.69 13.22 -1.49
C GLN A 92 1.87 13.13 -0.20
#